data_AF-A0A1G7X0H5-F1
#
_entry.id   AF-A0A1G7X0H5-F1
#
_cell.length_a   1.000
_cell.length_b   1.000
_cell.length_c   1.000
_cell.angle_alpha   90.00
_cell.angle_beta   90.00
_cell.angle_gamma   90.00
#
_symmetry.space_group_name_H-M   'P 1'
#
loop_
_entity.id
_entity.type
_entity.pdbx_description
1 polymer ?
#
loop_
_entity_poly.entity_id
_entity_poly.type
_entity_poly.pdbx_seq_one_letter_code
_entity_poly.pdbx_strand_id
1 'polypeptide(L)'
;MPTRVKRPSILIKLSITVGLIAFQGYLGYHVVTGAFGIESQKEMFEEIRILEAREAALGIEIDSYRHRIALLDPRKLDPDILTERARALLGLVHPDDVLIVPAQHVAVN
;
A
#
# COMPACT_ATOMS: atom_id res chain seq x y z
N MET A 1 5.15 24.71 -80.87
CA MET A 1 4.99 25.27 -79.51
C MET A 1 5.79 24.40 -78.55
N PRO A 2 6.89 24.87 -77.93
CA PRO A 2 7.60 24.06 -76.95
C PRO A 2 6.93 24.19 -75.58
N THR A 3 6.36 23.09 -75.07
CA THR A 3 5.82 23.00 -73.71
C THR A 3 6.96 22.73 -72.72
N ARG A 4 7.26 23.71 -71.86
CA ARG A 4 8.32 23.60 -70.85
C ARG A 4 7.84 22.73 -69.68
N VAL A 5 8.24 21.46 -69.65
CA VAL A 5 7.96 20.56 -68.53
C VAL A 5 8.93 20.87 -67.38
N LYS A 6 8.37 21.30 -66.23
CA LYS A 6 9.11 21.57 -64.99
C LYS A 6 9.62 20.23 -64.46
N ARG A 7 10.93 19.97 -64.51
CA ARG A 7 11.52 18.71 -64.02
C ARG A 7 11.15 18.52 -62.54
N PRO A 8 10.62 17.36 -62.15
CA PRO A 8 10.25 17.13 -60.76
C PRO A 8 11.48 17.19 -59.86
N SER A 9 11.35 17.89 -58.74
CA SER A 9 12.47 18.11 -57.80
C SER A 9 12.78 16.80 -57.05
N ILE A 10 13.72 16.04 -57.57
CA ILE A 10 14.28 14.83 -56.94
C ILE A 10 14.89 15.15 -55.58
N LEU A 11 15.42 16.36 -55.41
CA LEU A 11 15.98 16.84 -54.14
C LEU A 11 14.92 16.88 -53.03
N ILE A 12 13.71 17.36 -53.33
CA ILE A 12 12.62 17.36 -52.33
C ILE A 12 12.24 15.93 -51.93
N LYS A 13 12.17 15.02 -52.90
CA LYS A 13 11.87 13.61 -52.62
C LYS A 13 12.94 12.97 -51.74
N LEU A 14 14.21 13.24 -52.02
CA LEU A 14 15.34 12.71 -51.25
C LEU A 14 15.35 13.26 -49.81
N SER A 15 15.14 14.57 -49.65
CA SER A 15 15.06 15.19 -48.32
C SER A 15 13.90 14.64 -47.49
N ILE A 16 12.74 14.40 -48.11
CA ILE A 16 11.59 13.79 -47.42
C ILE A 16 11.91 12.36 -46.99
N THR A 17 12.53 11.55 -47.85
CA THR A 17 12.91 10.17 -47.50
C THR A 17 13.91 10.13 -46.35
N VAL A 18 14.95 10.97 -46.39
CA VAL A 18 15.94 11.06 -45.30
C VAL A 18 15.29 11.52 -44.00
N GLY A 19 14.38 12.51 -44.06
CA GLY A 19 13.63 12.97 -42.89
C GLY A 19 12.75 11.87 -42.27
N LEU A 20 12.07 11.07 -43.10
CA LEU A 20 11.27 9.93 -42.64
C LEU A 20 12.12 8.86 -41.96
N ILE A 21 13.28 8.51 -42.52
CA ILE A 21 14.19 7.53 -41.92
C ILE A 21 14.73 8.04 -40.57
N ALA A 22 15.12 9.31 -40.49
CA ALA A 22 15.57 9.93 -39.24
C ALA A 22 14.47 9.95 -38.18
N PHE A 23 13.22 10.26 -38.57
CA PHE A 23 12.07 10.23 -37.68
C PHE A 23 11.78 8.83 -37.15
N GLN A 24 11.82 7.81 -38.01
CA GLN A 24 11.67 6.41 -37.59
C GLN A 24 12.79 5.97 -36.63
N GLY A 25 14.04 6.37 -36.89
CA GLY A 25 15.17 6.10 -35.99
C GLY A 25 15.02 6.79 -34.63
N TYR A 26 14.56 8.05 -34.63
CA TYR A 26 14.27 8.81 -33.41
C TYR A 26 13.16 8.17 -32.57
N LEU A 27 12.05 7.76 -33.21
CA LEU A 27 10.98 7.04 -32.55
C LEU A 27 11.47 5.69 -32.01
N GLY A 28 12.23 4.93 -32.80
CA GLY A 28 12.80 3.65 -32.36
C GLY A 28 13.71 3.80 -31.14
N TYR A 29 14.58 4.81 -31.12
CA TYR A 29 15.43 5.13 -29.97
C TYR A 29 14.59 5.52 -28.74
N HIS A 30 13.59 6.39 -28.92
CA HIS A 30 12.72 6.81 -27.82
C HIS A 30 11.80 5.71 -27.28
N VAL A 31 11.46 4.68 -28.07
CA VAL A 31 10.75 3.50 -27.57
C VAL A 31 11.63 2.68 -26.61
N VAL A 32 12.93 2.62 -26.86
CA VAL A 32 13.89 1.91 -26.00
C VAL A 32 14.27 2.73 -24.77
N THR A 33 14.37 4.06 -24.89
CA THR A 33 14.71 4.98 -23.78
C THR A 33 13.48 5.48 -23.00
N GLY A 34 12.27 5.26 -23.50
CA GLY A 34 11.02 5.68 -22.87
C GLY A 34 10.68 4.82 -21.64
N ALA A 35 9.88 5.38 -20.73
CA ALA A 35 9.49 4.82 -19.43
C ALA A 35 8.85 3.40 -19.45
N PHE A 36 8.70 2.76 -20.61
CA PHE A 36 8.20 1.39 -20.82
C PHE A 36 9.29 0.39 -21.20
N GLY A 37 10.57 0.76 -21.05
CA GLY A 37 11.69 -0.16 -21.24
C GLY A 37 11.54 -1.44 -20.43
N ILE A 38 12.15 -2.53 -20.90
CA ILE A 38 12.04 -3.85 -20.26
C ILE A 38 12.47 -3.82 -18.78
N GLU A 39 13.38 -2.91 -18.42
CA GLU A 39 13.84 -2.77 -17.04
C GLU A 39 12.84 -2.06 -16.13
N SER A 40 12.17 -0.99 -16.60
CA SER A 40 11.14 -0.31 -15.80
C SER A 40 9.90 -1.18 -15.59
N GLN A 41 9.61 -2.08 -16.52
CA GLN A 41 8.55 -3.08 -16.32
C GLN A 41 8.88 -4.01 -15.15
N LYS A 42 10.13 -4.46 -15.00
CA LYS A 42 10.52 -5.33 -13.88
C LYS A 42 10.41 -4.61 -12.54
N GLU A 43 10.93 -3.39 -12.46
CA GLU A 43 10.83 -2.55 -11.25
C GLU A 43 9.36 -2.34 -10.88
N MET A 44 8.50 -2.05 -11.86
CA MET A 44 7.07 -1.88 -11.64
C MET A 44 6.39 -3.18 -11.17
N PHE A 45 6.75 -4.33 -11.74
CA PHE A 45 6.23 -5.63 -11.27
C PHE A 45 6.70 -5.98 -9.86
N GLU A 46 7.93 -5.63 -9.50
CA GLU A 46 8.46 -5.82 -8.16
C GLU A 46 7.74 -4.92 -7.15
N GLU A 47 7.51 -3.66 -7.50
CA GLU A 47 6.77 -2.71 -6.66
C GLU A 47 5.32 -3.17 -6.45
N ILE A 48 4.65 -3.67 -7.49
CA ILE A 48 3.31 -4.28 -7.38
C ILE A 48 3.33 -5.43 -6.36
N ARG A 49 4.29 -6.36 -6.46
CA ARG A 49 4.37 -7.48 -5.51
C ARG A 49 4.61 -7.03 -4.08
N ILE A 50 5.44 -6.01 -3.87
CA ILE A 50 5.71 -5.44 -2.55
C ILE A 50 4.43 -4.82 -1.97
N LEU A 51 3.68 -4.08 -2.79
CA LEU A 51 2.42 -3.45 -2.38
C LEU A 51 1.35 -4.49 -2.05
N GLU A 52 1.18 -5.52 -2.87
CA GLU A 52 0.25 -6.63 -2.61
C GLU A 52 0.58 -7.36 -1.30
N ALA A 53 1.87 -7.62 -1.03
CA ALA A 53 2.29 -8.25 0.21
C ALA A 53 2.00 -7.38 1.44
N ARG A 54 2.19 -6.06 1.32
CA ARG A 54 1.85 -5.11 2.39
C ARG A 54 0.34 -5.04 2.63
N GLU A 55 -0.45 -5.00 1.56
CA GLU A 55 -1.91 -5.01 1.65
C GLU A 55 -2.40 -6.26 2.39
N ALA A 56 -1.89 -7.44 2.02
CA ALA A 56 -2.26 -8.68 2.68
C ALA A 56 -1.90 -8.68 4.17
N ALA A 57 -0.71 -8.19 4.53
CA ALA A 57 -0.27 -8.09 5.92
C ALA A 57 -1.17 -7.13 6.74
N LEU A 58 -1.47 -5.95 6.18
CA LEU A 58 -2.37 -4.98 6.82
C LEU A 58 -3.79 -5.53 6.97
N GLY A 59 -4.28 -6.29 5.97
CA GLY A 59 -5.59 -6.94 6.03
C GLY A 59 -5.71 -7.89 7.23
N ILE A 60 -4.68 -8.71 7.47
CA ILE A 60 -4.63 -9.62 8.62
C ILE A 60 -4.66 -8.85 9.94
N GLU A 61 -3.91 -7.76 10.04
CA GLU A 61 -3.88 -6.93 11.25
C GLU A 61 -5.26 -6.28 11.51
N ILE A 62 -5.89 -5.72 10.47
CA ILE A 62 -7.22 -5.14 10.55
C ILE A 62 -8.24 -6.19 11.01
N ASP A 63 -8.21 -7.40 10.45
CA ASP A 63 -9.12 -8.47 10.84
C ASP A 63 -8.93 -8.89 12.31
N SER A 64 -7.68 -8.92 12.78
CA SER A 64 -7.38 -9.19 14.19
C SER A 64 -7.97 -8.13 15.12
N TYR A 65 -7.87 -6.84 14.75
CA TYR A 65 -8.47 -5.76 15.54
C TYR A 65 -9.98 -5.76 15.45
N ARG A 66 -10.55 -6.01 14.27
CA ARG A 66 -12.00 -6.14 14.08
C ARG A 66 -12.56 -7.24 14.97
N HIS A 67 -11.87 -8.37 15.06
CA HIS A 67 -12.26 -9.45 15.97
C HIS A 67 -12.22 -9.01 17.43
N ARG A 68 -11.14 -8.35 17.87
CA ARG A 68 -11.01 -7.82 19.25
C ARG A 68 -12.09 -6.78 19.58
N ILE A 69 -12.37 -5.86 18.66
CA ILE A 69 -13.42 -4.85 18.81
C ILE A 69 -14.80 -5.52 18.90
N ALA A 70 -15.05 -6.55 18.09
CA ALA A 70 -16.32 -7.29 18.15
C ALA A 70 -16.52 -7.98 19.51
N LEU A 71 -15.46 -8.41 20.17
CA LEU A 71 -15.51 -8.95 21.53
C LEU A 71 -15.78 -7.87 22.60
N LEU A 72 -15.46 -6.62 22.30
CA LEU A 72 -15.65 -5.46 23.18
C LEU A 72 -16.97 -4.71 22.92
N ASP A 73 -17.86 -5.21 22.04
CA ASP A 73 -19.11 -4.52 21.71
C ASP A 73 -20.00 -4.42 22.97
N PRO A 74 -20.28 -3.21 23.48
CA PRO A 74 -21.05 -3.00 24.71
C PRO A 74 -22.52 -3.43 24.59
N ARG A 75 -23.03 -3.69 23.37
CA ARG A 75 -24.35 -4.31 23.19
C ARG A 75 -24.36 -5.81 23.51
N LYS A 76 -23.18 -6.44 23.56
CA LYS A 76 -22.98 -7.84 23.94
C LYS A 76 -22.24 -7.98 25.29
N LEU A 77 -21.58 -6.93 25.76
CA LEU A 77 -20.79 -6.93 26.98
C LEU A 77 -21.65 -6.50 28.18
N ASP A 78 -21.63 -7.30 29.25
CA ASP A 78 -22.39 -7.03 30.46
C ASP A 78 -21.84 -5.78 31.19
N PRO A 79 -22.65 -4.72 31.40
CA PRO A 79 -22.21 -3.52 32.11
C PRO A 79 -21.76 -3.77 33.56
N ASP A 80 -22.24 -4.82 34.23
CA ASP A 80 -21.80 -5.16 35.59
C ASP A 80 -20.34 -5.62 35.58
N ILE A 81 -19.95 -6.46 34.61
CA ILE A 81 -18.56 -6.93 34.47
C ILE A 81 -17.58 -5.77 34.21
N LEU A 82 -17.99 -4.77 33.43
CA LEU A 82 -17.20 -3.56 33.22
C LEU A 82 -17.00 -2.77 34.51
N THR A 83 -18.07 -2.65 35.31
CA THR A 83 -18.05 -1.94 36.59
C THR A 83 -17.14 -2.66 37.59
N GLU A 84 -17.23 -3.98 37.70
CA GLU A 84 -16.34 -4.78 38.53
C GLU A 84 -14.87 -4.66 38.08
N ARG A 85 -14.60 -4.69 36.77
CA ARG A 85 -13.23 -4.55 36.26
C ARG A 85 -12.66 -3.17 36.50
N ALA A 86 -13.46 -2.12 36.33
CA ALA A 86 -13.06 -0.74 36.64
C ALA A 86 -12.79 -0.57 38.14
N ARG A 87 -13.64 -1.15 38.99
CA ARG A 87 -13.48 -1.13 40.44
C ARG A 87 -12.18 -1.83 40.86
N ALA A 88 -11.92 -3.01 40.33
CA ALA A 88 -10.69 -3.77 40.59
C ALA A 88 -9.42 -3.04 40.12
N LEU A 89 -9.44 -2.36 38.96
CA LEU A 89 -8.30 -1.59 38.45
C LEU A 89 -8.01 -0.35 39.30
N LEU A 90 -9.05 0.29 39.85
CA LEU A 90 -8.93 1.47 40.71
C LEU A 90 -8.65 1.11 42.17
N GLY A 91 -8.55 -0.17 42.51
CA GLY A 91 -8.39 -0.64 43.90
C GLY A 91 -9.59 -0.30 44.78
N LEU A 92 -10.76 -0.07 44.17
CA LEU A 92 -12.02 0.15 44.87
C LEU A 92 -12.61 -1.23 45.22
N VAL A 93 -13.38 -1.28 46.30
CA VAL A 93 -14.13 -2.48 46.73
C VAL A 93 -15.52 -2.04 47.16
N HIS A 94 -16.54 -2.89 46.99
CA HIS A 94 -17.87 -2.60 47.50
C HIS A 94 -17.82 -2.59 49.04
N PRO A 95 -18.62 -1.76 49.74
CA PRO A 95 -18.72 -1.79 51.20
C PRO A 95 -19.03 -3.17 51.81
N ASP A 96 -19.56 -4.10 51.01
CA ASP A 96 -19.93 -5.45 51.44
C ASP A 96 -18.90 -6.52 51.02
N ASP A 97 -17.81 -6.14 50.35
CA ASP A 97 -16.79 -7.07 49.86
C ASP A 97 -15.79 -7.45 50.98
N VAL A 98 -15.46 -8.74 51.07
CA VAL A 98 -14.49 -9.27 52.04
C VAL A 98 -13.08 -9.22 51.45
N LEU A 99 -12.23 -8.36 52.02
CA LEU A 99 -10.85 -8.18 51.58
C LEU A 99 -9.94 -9.23 52.25
N ILE A 100 -9.51 -10.24 51.49
CA ILE A 100 -8.58 -11.26 51.97
C ILE A 100 -7.15 -10.75 51.71
N VAL A 101 -6.53 -10.17 52.72
CA VAL A 101 -5.12 -9.79 52.66
C VAL A 101 -4.29 -11.07 52.86
N PRO A 102 -3.48 -11.51 51.87
CA PRO A 102 -2.64 -12.68 52.05
C PRO A 102 -1.67 -12.40 53.21
N ALA A 103 -1.60 -13.35 54.15
CA ALA A 103 -0.71 -13.27 55.30
C ALA A 103 0.73 -13.14 54.80
N GLN A 104 1.24 -11.91 54.85
CA GLN A 104 2.63 -11.60 54.63
C GLN A 104 3.46 -12.39 55.64
N HIS A 105 4.15 -13.43 55.15
CA HIS A 105 5.20 -14.10 55.89
C HIS A 105 6.27 -13.07 56.21
N VAL A 106 6.16 -12.49 57.40
CA VAL A 106 7.23 -11.73 58.03
C VAL A 106 8.33 -12.74 58.31
N ALA A 107 9.28 -12.84 57.38
CA ALA A 107 10.55 -13.50 57.62
C ALA A 107 11.29 -12.67 58.69
N VAL A 108 11.07 -13.04 59.95
CA VAL A 108 11.94 -12.67 61.05
C VAL A 108 13.15 -13.59 60.96
N ASN A 109 14.24 -13.09 60.37
CA ASN A 109 15.64 -13.12 60.85
C ASN A 109 16.61 -12.95 59.67
#